data_AF-A0A078MXE8-F1
#
_entry.id   AF-A0A078MXE8-F1
#
_cell.length_a   1.000
_cell.length_b   1.000
_cell.length_c   1.000
_cell.angle_alpha   90.00
_cell.angle_beta   90.00
_cell.angle_gamma   90.00
#
_symmetry.space_group_name_H-M   'P 1'
#
loop_
_entity.id
_entity.type
_entity.pdbx_description
1 polymer ?
#
loop_
_entity_poly.entity_id
_entity_poly.type
_entity_poly.pdbx_seq_one_letter_code
_entity_poly.pdbx_strand_id
1 'polypeptide(L)'
;MQTFLPYADFGRSAAVLDQPRLGKQRVETLQILRALVVPDYGWQNHPATLMWMGHVPALVAYGLAMADEWIRRGHADTTREQILEFAPEAEAADVVLPYWVGDEAVHRSHRSNLIAKDPAFYGPRFPDTDGGLPYVWPQPRTLIRPQDPPGGIWAARTAAPERGRALIRLPMLSAKGTPISGKRGRQLVRLLEDMADGDPVAVLAGDPSVVLLGTAGEVRLTNDTAEREVLLTGQAARSDFASPALLQDPRTLFRVPAPQPAGSRRD
;
A
#
# COMPACT_ATOMS: atom_id res chain seq x y z
N MET A 1 8.25 -11.54 -1.06
CA MET A 1 7.33 -10.72 -1.85
C MET A 1 7.33 -11.25 -3.26
N GLN A 2 6.24 -11.87 -3.73
CA GLN A 2 6.08 -12.28 -5.12
C GLN A 2 4.58 -12.41 -5.45
N THR A 3 4.24 -12.46 -6.74
CA THR A 3 2.89 -12.88 -7.18
C THR A 3 2.94 -14.26 -7.82
N PHE A 4 1.84 -15.01 -7.72
CA PHE A 4 1.68 -16.31 -8.37
C PHE A 4 0.55 -16.24 -9.38
N LEU A 5 0.91 -16.23 -10.67
CA LEU A 5 -0.06 -16.13 -11.77
C LEU A 5 0.06 -17.31 -12.74
N PRO A 6 -0.32 -18.54 -12.29
CA PRO A 6 -0.26 -19.73 -13.13
C PRO A 6 -1.24 -19.71 -14.31
N TYR A 7 -2.26 -18.85 -14.28
CA TYR A 7 -3.25 -18.65 -15.34
C TYR A 7 -3.54 -17.17 -15.57
N ALA A 8 -3.98 -16.81 -16.77
CA ALA A 8 -4.42 -15.45 -17.07
C ALA A 8 -5.61 -15.00 -16.21
N ASP A 9 -6.51 -15.93 -15.89
CA ASP A 9 -7.63 -15.70 -14.99
C ASP A 9 -7.18 -15.68 -13.52
N PHE A 10 -7.47 -14.58 -12.81
CA PHE A 10 -7.04 -14.37 -11.43
C PHE A 10 -7.76 -15.30 -10.45
N GLY A 11 -9.04 -15.58 -10.66
CA GLY A 11 -9.82 -16.51 -9.83
C GLY A 11 -9.31 -17.95 -9.93
N ARG A 12 -9.03 -18.42 -11.14
CA ARG A 12 -8.41 -19.72 -11.41
C ARG A 12 -7.00 -19.80 -10.83
N SER A 13 -6.24 -18.71 -10.92
CA SER A 13 -4.94 -18.60 -10.27
C SER A 13 -5.04 -18.70 -8.75
N ALA A 14 -6.05 -18.09 -8.12
CA ALA A 14 -6.26 -18.20 -6.68
C ALA A 14 -6.70 -19.62 -6.28
N ALA A 15 -7.66 -20.19 -7.01
CA ALA A 15 -8.25 -21.50 -6.73
C ALA A 15 -7.23 -22.64 -6.77
N VAL A 16 -6.21 -22.56 -7.64
CA VAL A 16 -5.18 -23.61 -7.76
C VAL A 16 -4.12 -23.56 -6.66
N LEU A 17 -3.99 -22.45 -5.93
CA LEU A 17 -2.98 -22.31 -4.88
C LEU A 17 -3.32 -23.16 -3.64
N ASP A 18 -2.29 -23.74 -3.05
CA ASP A 18 -2.36 -24.31 -1.71
C ASP A 18 -2.55 -23.21 -0.66
N GLN A 19 -3.06 -23.60 0.51
CA GLN A 19 -3.48 -22.65 1.56
C GLN A 19 -2.34 -21.71 2.02
N PRO A 20 -1.10 -22.19 2.32
CA PRO A 20 0.01 -21.30 2.68
C PRO A 20 0.33 -20.23 1.63
N ARG A 21 0.38 -20.60 0.34
CA ARG A 21 0.73 -19.65 -0.72
C ARG A 21 -0.42 -18.68 -0.99
N LEU A 22 -1.67 -19.15 -1.00
CA LEU A 22 -2.85 -18.29 -1.10
C LEU A 22 -2.90 -17.26 0.06
N GLY A 23 -2.70 -17.71 1.29
CA GLY A 23 -2.66 -16.83 2.47
C GLY A 23 -1.58 -15.75 2.34
N LYS A 24 -0.41 -16.11 1.81
CA LYS A 24 0.69 -15.19 1.57
C LYS A 24 0.43 -14.22 0.42
N GLN A 25 -0.26 -14.65 -0.65
CA GLN A 25 -0.57 -13.80 -1.80
C GLN A 25 -1.38 -12.56 -1.43
N ARG A 26 -2.31 -12.66 -0.48
CA ARG A 26 -3.07 -11.52 0.03
C ARG A 26 -2.17 -10.44 0.64
N VAL A 27 -1.27 -10.84 1.52
CA VAL A 27 -0.34 -9.92 2.20
C VAL A 27 0.71 -9.36 1.24
N GLU A 28 1.28 -10.20 0.38
CA GLU A 28 2.31 -9.76 -0.59
C GLU A 28 1.72 -8.83 -1.65
N THR A 29 0.47 -9.04 -2.08
CA THR A 29 -0.23 -8.10 -2.97
C THR A 29 -0.35 -6.71 -2.34
N LEU A 30 -0.79 -6.64 -1.08
CA LEU A 30 -0.88 -5.38 -0.34
C LEU A 30 0.48 -4.69 -0.21
N GLN A 31 1.55 -5.46 0.00
CA GLN A 31 2.90 -4.90 0.05
C GLN A 31 3.37 -4.36 -1.31
N ILE A 32 3.04 -5.03 -2.43
CA ILE A 32 3.36 -4.54 -3.78
C ILE A 32 2.56 -3.28 -4.09
N LEU A 33 1.26 -3.25 -3.78
CA LEU A 33 0.42 -2.06 -3.92
C LEU A 33 1.01 -0.86 -3.18
N ARG A 34 1.44 -1.04 -1.92
CA ARG A 34 2.16 -0.03 -1.15
C ARG A 34 3.48 0.37 -1.80
N ALA A 35 4.26 -0.60 -2.31
CA ALA A 35 5.51 -0.29 -3.01
C ALA A 35 5.28 0.56 -4.27
N LEU A 36 4.16 0.40 -4.96
CA LEU A 36 3.83 1.16 -6.16
C LEU A 36 3.42 2.60 -5.88
N VAL A 37 2.75 2.88 -4.76
CA VAL A 37 2.14 4.21 -4.50
C VAL A 37 2.73 4.97 -3.32
N VAL A 38 3.36 4.30 -2.36
CA VAL A 38 3.90 4.94 -1.15
C VAL A 38 5.36 5.34 -1.37
N PRO A 39 5.71 6.63 -1.27
CA PRO A 39 7.10 7.09 -1.36
C PRO A 39 7.98 6.42 -0.30
N ASP A 40 9.24 6.15 -0.66
CA ASP A 40 10.20 5.49 0.22
C ASP A 40 9.77 4.11 0.77
N TYR A 41 8.71 3.47 0.24
CA TYR A 41 8.35 2.12 0.69
C TYR A 41 9.41 1.08 0.28
N GLY A 42 9.47 -0.03 1.01
CA GLY A 42 10.38 -1.13 0.65
C GLY A 42 10.00 -1.76 -0.68
N TRP A 43 10.91 -2.51 -1.31
CA TRP A 43 10.59 -3.40 -2.44
C TRP A 43 10.20 -2.72 -3.77
N GLN A 44 10.43 -1.42 -3.91
CA GLN A 44 10.18 -0.67 -5.15
C GLN A 44 11.02 -1.12 -6.37
N ASN A 45 12.12 -1.84 -6.13
CA ASN A 45 12.97 -2.43 -7.17
C ASN A 45 12.77 -3.94 -7.31
N HIS A 46 11.83 -4.53 -6.58
CA HIS A 46 11.59 -5.97 -6.65
C HIS A 46 10.97 -6.33 -8.02
N PRO A 47 11.40 -7.41 -8.69
CA PRO A 47 10.91 -7.77 -10.02
C PRO A 47 9.39 -7.86 -10.12
N ALA A 48 8.71 -8.46 -9.13
CA ALA A 48 7.26 -8.50 -9.08
C ALA A 48 6.63 -7.10 -8.98
N THR A 49 7.22 -6.17 -8.23
CA THR A 49 6.74 -4.78 -8.14
C THR A 49 6.90 -4.07 -9.48
N LEU A 50 8.06 -4.24 -10.12
CA LEU A 50 8.33 -3.66 -11.45
C LEU A 50 7.35 -4.19 -12.51
N MET A 51 7.02 -5.49 -12.48
CA MET A 51 6.05 -6.12 -13.38
C MET A 51 4.65 -5.49 -13.31
N TRP A 52 4.20 -5.12 -12.11
CA TRP A 52 2.87 -4.53 -11.86
C TRP A 52 2.83 -3.00 -11.99
N MET A 53 3.97 -2.34 -12.21
CA MET A 53 4.04 -0.89 -12.28
C MET A 53 3.27 -0.35 -13.50
N GLY A 54 2.40 0.63 -13.24
CA GLY A 54 1.45 1.16 -14.23
C GLY A 54 0.10 0.43 -14.28
N HIS A 55 -0.09 -0.63 -13.47
CA HIS A 55 -1.28 -1.48 -13.51
C HIS A 55 -1.91 -1.70 -12.12
N VAL A 56 -2.04 -0.63 -11.32
CA VAL A 56 -2.59 -0.69 -9.95
C VAL A 56 -4.00 -1.33 -9.91
N PRO A 57 -4.99 -0.92 -10.74
CA PRO A 57 -6.31 -1.55 -10.72
C PRO A 57 -6.30 -3.05 -11.02
N ALA A 58 -5.45 -3.51 -11.96
CA ALA A 58 -5.32 -4.93 -12.25
C ALA A 58 -4.68 -5.72 -11.09
N LEU A 59 -3.71 -5.14 -10.38
CA LEU A 59 -3.15 -5.75 -9.17
C LEU A 59 -4.18 -5.78 -8.03
N VAL A 60 -5.05 -4.77 -7.92
CA VAL A 60 -6.18 -4.79 -6.99
C VAL A 60 -7.12 -5.94 -7.33
N ALA A 61 -7.56 -6.08 -8.58
CA ALA A 61 -8.40 -7.20 -9.02
C ALA A 61 -7.75 -8.57 -8.73
N TYR A 62 -6.45 -8.71 -8.97
CA TYR A 62 -5.69 -9.90 -8.59
C TYR A 62 -5.74 -10.15 -7.08
N GLY A 63 -5.51 -9.13 -6.26
CA GLY A 63 -5.54 -9.23 -4.80
C GLY A 63 -6.93 -9.58 -4.26
N LEU A 64 -7.98 -9.02 -4.83
CA LEU A 64 -9.38 -9.34 -4.50
C LEU A 64 -9.68 -10.80 -4.80
N ALA A 65 -9.27 -11.32 -5.96
CA ALA A 65 -9.45 -12.76 -6.27
C ALA A 65 -8.76 -13.69 -5.25
N MET A 66 -7.57 -13.32 -4.77
CA MET A 66 -6.87 -14.08 -3.71
C MET A 66 -7.59 -14.00 -2.36
N ALA A 67 -8.11 -12.82 -2.01
CA ALA A 67 -8.86 -12.62 -0.77
C ALA A 67 -10.23 -13.32 -0.80
N ASP A 68 -10.94 -13.24 -1.92
CA ASP A 68 -12.25 -13.86 -2.11
C ASP A 68 -12.13 -15.38 -2.07
N GLU A 69 -11.11 -15.97 -2.72
CA GLU A 69 -10.86 -17.41 -2.63
C GLU A 69 -10.49 -17.84 -1.19
N TRP A 70 -9.74 -17.02 -0.46
CA TRP A 70 -9.40 -17.27 0.95
C TRP A 70 -10.65 -17.26 1.84
N ILE A 71 -11.53 -16.28 1.66
CA ILE A 71 -12.82 -16.18 2.36
C ILE A 71 -13.72 -17.35 1.99
N ARG A 72 -13.80 -17.71 0.70
CA ARG A 72 -14.59 -18.83 0.20
C ARG A 72 -14.17 -20.17 0.82
N ARG A 73 -12.89 -20.32 1.17
CA ARG A 73 -12.36 -21.49 1.91
C ARG A 73 -12.70 -21.48 3.40
N GLY A 74 -13.44 -20.50 3.89
CA GLY A 74 -13.91 -20.39 5.27
C GLY A 74 -12.94 -19.68 6.22
N HIS A 75 -11.98 -18.93 5.70
CA HIS A 75 -11.01 -18.19 6.51
C HIS A 75 -11.40 -16.73 6.68
N ALA A 76 -11.12 -16.16 7.86
CA ALA A 76 -11.23 -14.72 8.07
C ALA A 76 -10.18 -13.94 7.26
N ASP A 77 -10.56 -12.78 6.73
CA ASP A 77 -9.72 -11.90 5.95
C ASP A 77 -9.69 -10.49 6.53
N THR A 78 -8.52 -9.84 6.47
CA THR A 78 -8.32 -8.45 6.89
C THR A 78 -7.66 -7.59 5.82
N THR A 79 -7.41 -8.16 4.64
CA THR A 79 -6.63 -7.54 3.57
C THR A 79 -7.49 -7.02 2.44
N ARG A 80 -8.67 -7.60 2.20
CA ARG A 80 -9.54 -7.32 1.05
C ARG A 80 -9.92 -5.84 0.99
N GLU A 81 -10.42 -5.29 2.08
CA GLU A 81 -10.80 -3.86 2.15
C GLU A 81 -9.58 -2.95 1.98
N GLN A 82 -8.44 -3.31 2.60
CA GLN A 82 -7.20 -2.56 2.41
C GLN A 82 -6.70 -2.60 0.96
N ILE A 83 -6.88 -3.72 0.25
CA ILE A 83 -6.53 -3.85 -1.17
C ILE A 83 -7.46 -3.00 -2.03
N LEU A 84 -8.76 -3.03 -1.76
CA LEU A 84 -9.77 -2.29 -2.52
C LEU A 84 -9.54 -0.77 -2.50
N GLU A 85 -9.04 -0.21 -1.40
CA GLU A 85 -8.73 1.23 -1.29
C GLU A 85 -7.77 1.77 -2.36
N PHE A 86 -6.96 0.93 -3.00
CA PHE A 86 -6.00 1.35 -4.03
C PHE A 86 -6.65 1.60 -5.40
N ALA A 87 -7.79 0.97 -5.68
CA ALA A 87 -8.57 1.15 -6.90
C ALA A 87 -10.01 0.62 -6.65
N PRO A 88 -10.89 1.40 -5.98
CA PRO A 88 -12.25 0.96 -5.69
C PRO A 88 -13.05 0.53 -6.92
N GLU A 89 -12.78 1.13 -8.07
CA GLU A 89 -13.38 0.80 -9.36
C GLU A 89 -13.10 -0.64 -9.82
N ALA A 90 -12.01 -1.26 -9.34
CA ALA A 90 -11.61 -2.60 -9.75
C ALA A 90 -12.54 -3.72 -9.24
N GLU A 91 -13.47 -3.41 -8.32
CA GLU A 91 -14.47 -4.38 -7.84
C GLU A 91 -15.65 -4.54 -8.80
N ALA A 92 -16.02 -3.48 -9.54
CA ALA A 92 -17.24 -3.44 -10.35
C ALA A 92 -16.98 -3.29 -11.86
N ALA A 93 -15.76 -2.93 -12.27
CA ALA A 93 -15.43 -2.64 -13.66
C ALA A 93 -14.40 -3.62 -14.24
N ASP A 94 -14.45 -3.80 -15.56
CA ASP A 94 -13.40 -4.47 -16.30
C ASP A 94 -12.11 -3.64 -16.24
N VAL A 95 -11.13 -4.15 -15.50
CA VAL A 95 -9.81 -3.51 -15.38
C VAL A 95 -8.97 -3.71 -16.62
N VAL A 96 -8.23 -2.68 -17.02
CA VAL A 96 -7.24 -2.81 -18.11
C VAL A 96 -6.10 -3.72 -17.64
N LEU A 97 -6.04 -4.91 -18.22
CA LEU A 97 -5.02 -5.90 -17.88
C LEU A 97 -3.63 -5.52 -18.41
N PRO A 98 -2.55 -5.85 -17.69
CA PRO A 98 -1.19 -5.75 -18.20
C PRO A 98 -1.02 -6.56 -19.49
N TYR A 99 -0.18 -6.06 -20.39
CA TYR A 99 0.06 -6.68 -21.71
C TYR A 99 0.60 -8.12 -21.65
N TRP A 100 1.14 -8.52 -20.50
CA TRP A 100 1.72 -9.83 -20.27
C TRP A 100 0.72 -10.82 -19.63
N VAL A 101 -0.49 -10.39 -19.26
CA VAL A 101 -1.57 -11.31 -18.88
C VAL A 101 -2.09 -11.99 -20.13
N GLY A 102 -2.04 -13.32 -20.15
CA GLY A 102 -2.26 -14.14 -21.35
C GLY A 102 -0.97 -14.59 -22.04
N ASP A 103 0.19 -14.05 -21.66
CA ASP A 103 1.49 -14.53 -22.15
C ASP A 103 1.85 -15.84 -21.47
N GLU A 104 1.81 -16.92 -22.24
CA GLU A 104 2.07 -18.27 -21.76
C GLU A 104 3.51 -18.45 -21.23
N ALA A 105 4.50 -17.66 -21.69
CA ALA A 105 5.84 -17.72 -21.10
C ALA A 105 5.85 -17.26 -19.63
N VAL A 106 5.05 -16.24 -19.31
CA VAL A 106 4.86 -15.76 -17.93
C VAL A 106 4.15 -16.86 -17.14
N HIS A 107 2.96 -17.28 -17.57
CA HIS A 107 2.15 -18.24 -16.83
C HIS A 107 2.87 -19.59 -16.59
N ARG A 108 3.55 -20.12 -17.60
CA ARG A 108 4.34 -21.35 -17.49
C ARG A 108 5.48 -21.20 -16.49
N SER A 109 6.18 -20.07 -16.47
CA SER A 109 7.26 -19.85 -15.49
C SER A 109 6.73 -19.84 -14.05
N HIS A 110 5.55 -19.27 -13.81
CA HIS A 110 4.92 -19.28 -12.49
C HIS A 110 4.45 -20.68 -12.08
N ARG A 111 3.85 -21.45 -13.01
CA ARG A 111 3.49 -22.87 -12.77
C ARG A 111 4.72 -23.71 -12.43
N SER A 112 5.79 -23.60 -13.23
CA SER A 112 7.07 -24.28 -12.97
C SER A 112 7.62 -23.96 -11.57
N ASN A 113 7.58 -22.69 -11.16
CA ASN A 113 8.05 -22.30 -9.84
C ASN A 113 7.14 -22.79 -8.72
N LEU A 114 5.83 -22.90 -8.93
CA LEU A 114 4.93 -23.53 -7.97
C LEU A 114 5.24 -25.03 -7.81
N ILE A 115 5.48 -25.76 -8.90
CA ILE A 115 5.95 -27.16 -8.87
C ILE A 115 7.23 -27.27 -8.06
N ALA A 116 8.23 -26.42 -8.31
CA ALA A 116 9.48 -26.43 -7.55
C ALA A 116 9.27 -26.16 -6.04
N LYS A 117 8.19 -25.46 -5.67
CA LYS A 117 7.87 -25.17 -4.26
C LYS A 117 7.16 -26.34 -3.58
N ASP A 118 6.37 -27.12 -4.29
CA ASP A 118 5.70 -28.33 -3.79
C ASP A 118 5.33 -29.25 -4.96
N PRO A 119 6.22 -30.19 -5.34
CA PRO A 119 6.01 -31.04 -6.52
C PRO A 119 4.79 -31.95 -6.37
N ALA A 120 4.52 -32.45 -5.16
CA ALA A 120 3.41 -33.37 -4.90
C ALA A 120 2.06 -32.66 -5.03
N PHE A 121 1.97 -31.41 -4.56
CA PHE A 121 0.74 -30.63 -4.68
C PHE A 121 0.51 -30.10 -6.10
N TYR A 122 1.54 -29.52 -6.73
CA TYR A 122 1.39 -28.79 -7.98
C TYR A 122 1.62 -29.63 -9.25
N GLY A 123 2.41 -30.70 -9.20
CA GLY A 123 2.65 -31.58 -10.34
C GLY A 123 1.34 -32.10 -10.98
N PRO A 124 0.43 -32.73 -10.19
CA PRO A 124 -0.86 -33.18 -10.71
C PRO A 124 -1.78 -32.05 -11.21
N ARG A 125 -1.57 -30.80 -10.76
CA ARG A 125 -2.38 -29.64 -11.16
C ARG A 125 -1.88 -28.98 -12.45
N PHE A 126 -0.63 -29.22 -12.81
CA PHE A 126 0.02 -28.66 -14.00
C PHE A 126 0.71 -29.78 -14.80
N PRO A 127 -0.04 -30.77 -15.31
CA PRO A 127 0.54 -31.95 -15.96
C PRO A 127 1.37 -31.61 -17.20
N ASP A 128 1.06 -30.49 -17.86
CA ASP A 128 1.73 -30.02 -19.07
C ASP A 128 2.86 -29.01 -18.80
N THR A 129 3.32 -28.88 -17.54
CA THR A 129 4.40 -27.96 -17.19
C THR A 129 5.51 -28.67 -16.43
N ASP A 130 6.70 -28.67 -17.00
CA ASP A 130 7.90 -29.11 -16.30
C ASP A 130 8.33 -28.10 -15.22
N GLY A 131 8.88 -28.60 -14.12
CA GLY A 131 9.52 -27.78 -13.09
C GLY A 131 10.93 -27.35 -13.47
N GLY A 132 11.43 -26.27 -12.84
CA GLY A 132 12.83 -25.84 -12.95
C GLY A 132 13.10 -24.64 -13.86
N LEU A 133 12.07 -24.08 -14.52
CA LEU A 133 12.19 -22.82 -15.26
C LEU A 133 12.41 -21.63 -14.29
N PRO A 134 13.28 -20.65 -14.65
CA PRO A 134 13.35 -19.39 -13.93
C PRO A 134 12.07 -18.59 -14.10
N TYR A 135 11.75 -17.72 -13.14
CA TYR A 135 10.63 -16.78 -13.29
C TYR A 135 10.86 -15.84 -14.48
N VAL A 136 9.79 -15.61 -15.24
CA VAL A 136 9.72 -14.52 -16.20
C VAL A 136 9.04 -13.33 -15.52
N TRP A 137 9.78 -12.25 -15.30
CA TRP A 137 9.27 -10.99 -14.76
C TRP A 137 9.30 -9.91 -15.85
N PRO A 138 8.15 -9.61 -16.49
CA PRO A 138 8.00 -8.49 -17.41
C PRO A 138 8.51 -7.17 -16.82
N GLN A 139 9.17 -6.36 -17.66
CA GLN A 139 9.65 -5.04 -17.27
C GLN A 139 8.56 -3.98 -17.50
N PRO A 140 8.48 -2.94 -16.65
CA PRO A 140 7.51 -1.88 -16.84
C PRO A 140 7.83 -1.07 -18.10
N ARG A 141 6.76 -0.58 -18.77
CA ARG A 141 6.91 0.34 -19.92
C ARG A 141 7.54 1.66 -19.52
N THR A 142 7.33 2.10 -18.28
CA THR A 142 7.86 3.34 -17.73
C THR A 142 8.16 3.15 -16.26
N LEU A 143 9.36 3.56 -15.84
CA LEU A 143 9.74 3.56 -14.44
C LEU A 143 9.11 4.76 -13.74
N ILE A 144 8.13 4.48 -12.88
CA ILE A 144 7.43 5.46 -12.05
C ILE A 144 7.89 5.28 -10.61
N ARG A 145 8.39 6.35 -10.00
CA ARG A 145 8.71 6.38 -8.56
C ARG A 145 7.61 7.15 -7.83
N PRO A 146 6.96 6.55 -6.82
CA PRO A 146 5.97 7.28 -6.05
C PRO A 146 6.64 8.44 -5.31
N GLN A 147 6.02 9.61 -5.40
CA GLN A 147 6.44 10.83 -4.74
C GLN A 147 5.27 11.39 -3.95
N ASP A 148 5.57 12.14 -2.90
CA ASP A 148 4.53 12.90 -2.21
C ASP A 148 3.93 13.92 -3.18
N PRO A 149 2.61 14.20 -3.09
CA PRO A 149 2.02 15.25 -3.91
C PRO A 149 2.69 16.60 -3.58
N PRO A 150 2.90 17.48 -4.59
CA PRO A 150 3.54 18.79 -4.39
C PRO A 150 2.68 19.78 -3.57
N GLY A 151 1.49 19.36 -3.11
CA GLY A 151 0.57 20.12 -2.29
C GLY A 151 -0.34 19.20 -1.47
N GLY A 152 -1.52 19.68 -1.10
CA GLY A 152 -2.48 18.93 -0.29
C GLY A 152 -2.29 19.14 1.21
N ILE A 153 -2.78 18.19 2.01
CA ILE A 153 -2.80 18.25 3.47
C ILE A 153 -1.66 17.39 4.04
N TRP A 154 -1.11 17.79 5.19
CA TRP A 154 -0.21 16.92 5.94
C TRP A 154 -1.00 15.77 6.55
N ALA A 155 -0.50 14.55 6.43
CA ALA A 155 -1.00 13.41 7.18
C ALA A 155 -0.01 13.07 8.29
N ALA A 156 -0.52 12.97 9.52
CA ALA A 156 0.28 12.66 10.69
C ALA A 156 -0.29 11.48 11.48
N ARG A 157 0.52 10.46 11.72
CA ARG A 157 0.18 9.38 12.66
C ARG A 157 0.56 9.80 14.06
N THR A 158 -0.42 9.90 14.95
CA THR A 158 -0.20 10.30 16.34
C THR A 158 -0.76 9.23 17.28
N ALA A 159 -0.38 9.33 18.56
CA ALA A 159 -1.15 8.68 19.61
C ALA A 159 -2.59 9.24 19.67
N ALA A 160 -3.44 8.63 20.49
CA ALA A 160 -4.82 9.08 20.68
C ALA A 160 -4.86 10.59 21.05
N PRO A 161 -5.66 11.41 20.37
CA PRO A 161 -5.81 12.82 20.70
C PRO A 161 -6.44 13.02 22.07
N GLU A 162 -6.13 14.15 22.71
CA GLU A 162 -6.69 14.56 24.00
C GLU A 162 -7.26 15.97 23.93
N ARG A 163 -8.46 16.19 24.48
CA ARG A 163 -9.07 17.53 24.64
C ARG A 163 -9.04 18.39 23.35
N GLY A 164 -9.34 17.78 22.20
CA GLY A 164 -9.36 18.46 20.91
C GLY A 164 -7.97 18.79 20.34
N ARG A 165 -6.92 18.14 20.85
CA ARG A 165 -5.53 18.34 20.41
C ARG A 165 -4.87 17.01 20.10
N ALA A 166 -4.10 16.98 19.02
CA ALA A 166 -3.20 15.86 18.71
C ALA A 166 -1.74 16.34 18.74
N LEU A 167 -0.81 15.42 18.94
CA LEU A 167 0.62 15.74 19.03
C LEU A 167 1.41 14.91 18.02
N ILE A 168 2.00 15.59 17.04
CA ILE A 168 2.99 15.01 16.14
C ILE A 168 4.32 14.98 16.88
N ARG A 169 4.95 13.80 16.98
CA ARG A 169 6.24 13.62 17.64
C ARG A 169 7.20 12.92 16.70
N LEU A 170 8.37 13.52 16.47
CA LEU A 170 9.47 12.88 15.75
C LEU A 170 10.74 12.92 16.60
N PRO A 171 11.40 11.77 16.84
CA PRO A 171 12.64 11.75 17.59
C PRO A 171 13.75 12.43 16.78
N MET A 172 14.58 13.24 17.43
CA MET A 172 15.80 13.83 16.84
C MET A 172 16.99 12.89 16.96
N LEU A 173 16.97 11.98 17.94
CA LEU A 173 18.02 11.00 18.20
C LEU A 173 17.54 9.56 17.96
N SER A 174 18.46 8.70 17.54
CA SER A 174 18.24 7.26 17.46
C SER A 174 18.25 6.64 18.86
N ALA A 175 17.90 5.35 18.96
CA ALA A 175 18.00 4.61 20.22
C ALA A 175 19.44 4.55 20.79
N LYS A 176 20.45 4.86 19.97
CA LYS A 176 21.86 4.95 20.38
C LYS A 176 22.32 6.38 20.72
N GLY A 177 21.42 7.37 20.73
CA GLY A 177 21.74 8.77 21.02
C GLY A 177 22.39 9.55 19.88
N THR A 178 22.47 8.99 18.67
CA THR A 178 23.00 9.70 17.48
C THR A 178 21.89 10.40 16.71
N PRO A 179 22.14 11.54 16.02
CA PRO A 179 21.14 12.20 15.18
C PRO A 179 20.49 11.24 14.17
N ILE A 180 19.17 11.30 14.03
CA ILE A 180 18.46 10.46 13.06
C ILE A 180 18.76 10.88 11.62
N SER A 181 18.85 9.90 10.72
CA SER A 181 19.15 10.11 9.30
C SER A 181 18.25 9.26 8.40
N GLY A 182 18.43 9.36 7.08
CA GLY A 182 17.66 8.60 6.09
C GLY A 182 16.17 8.93 6.11
N LYS A 183 15.31 7.90 6.02
CA LYS A 183 13.83 8.05 5.96
C LYS A 183 13.23 8.78 7.16
N ARG A 184 13.79 8.54 8.36
CA ARG A 184 13.34 9.22 9.59
C ARG A 184 13.84 10.66 9.60
N GLY A 185 15.11 10.88 9.27
CA GLY A 185 15.70 12.22 9.20
C GLY A 185 14.96 13.13 8.22
N ARG A 186 14.57 12.60 7.04
CA ARG A 186 13.74 13.35 6.08
C ARG A 186 12.41 13.80 6.68
N GLN A 187 11.70 12.93 7.40
CA GLN A 187 10.43 13.32 8.05
C GLN A 187 10.64 14.40 9.11
N LEU A 188 11.75 14.35 9.85
CA LEU A 188 12.09 15.38 10.84
C LEU A 188 12.37 16.72 10.16
N VAL A 189 13.16 16.75 9.10
CA VAL A 189 13.39 17.96 8.29
C VAL A 189 12.05 18.53 7.83
N ARG A 190 11.14 17.70 7.31
CA ARG A 190 9.81 18.16 6.90
C ARG A 190 8.98 18.78 8.02
N LEU A 191 9.04 18.23 9.24
CA LEU A 191 8.34 18.77 10.40
C LEU A 191 8.91 20.15 10.80
N LEU A 192 10.24 20.31 10.70
CA LEU A 192 10.97 21.49 11.15
C LEU A 192 10.96 22.62 10.11
N GLU A 193 11.10 22.29 8.83
CA GLU A 193 11.40 23.24 7.76
C GLU A 193 10.25 23.39 6.75
N ASP A 194 9.52 22.31 6.43
CA ASP A 194 8.49 22.33 5.39
C ASP A 194 7.06 22.59 5.91
N MET A 195 6.74 22.07 7.10
CA MET A 195 5.43 22.25 7.73
C MET A 195 5.39 23.62 8.39
N ALA A 196 4.46 24.47 7.97
CA ALA A 196 4.26 25.80 8.52
C ALA A 196 3.17 25.83 9.59
N ASP A 197 3.17 26.88 10.40
CA ASP A 197 2.09 27.12 11.36
C ASP A 197 0.80 27.46 10.61
N GLY A 198 -0.32 26.89 11.05
CA GLY A 198 -1.61 26.99 10.39
C GLY A 198 -1.80 25.99 9.23
N ASP A 199 -0.78 25.23 8.84
CA ASP A 199 -0.92 24.22 7.79
C ASP A 199 -2.01 23.20 8.17
N PRO A 200 -2.87 22.79 7.21
CA PRO A 200 -3.89 21.81 7.50
C PRO A 200 -3.24 20.43 7.74
N VAL A 201 -3.79 19.69 8.70
CA VAL A 201 -3.32 18.36 9.10
C VAL A 201 -4.49 17.38 9.21
N ALA A 202 -4.34 16.24 8.56
CA ALA A 202 -5.10 15.01 8.73
C ALA A 202 -4.40 14.12 9.76
N VAL A 203 -5.01 13.97 10.94
CA VAL A 203 -4.51 13.15 12.03
C VAL A 203 -5.09 11.74 11.92
N LEU A 204 -4.20 10.76 11.81
CA LEU A 204 -4.50 9.34 11.73
C LEU A 204 -4.28 8.70 13.11
N ALA A 205 -5.34 8.60 13.90
CA ALA A 205 -5.30 8.06 15.25
C ALA A 205 -6.60 7.32 15.58
N GLY A 206 -6.49 6.20 16.31
CA GLY A 206 -7.65 5.43 16.75
C GLY A 206 -8.33 4.66 15.62
N ASP A 207 -9.61 4.96 15.37
CA ASP A 207 -10.44 4.30 14.36
C ASP A 207 -9.89 4.55 12.94
N PRO A 208 -9.53 3.51 12.17
CA PRO A 208 -8.98 3.69 10.84
C PRO A 208 -9.96 4.30 9.83
N SER A 209 -11.27 4.26 10.08
CA SER A 209 -12.29 4.80 9.18
C SER A 209 -12.49 6.32 9.29
N VAL A 210 -12.03 6.92 10.39
CA VAL A 210 -12.18 8.35 10.68
C VAL A 210 -10.82 9.04 10.63
N VAL A 211 -10.77 10.18 9.96
CA VAL A 211 -9.58 11.05 9.89
C VAL A 211 -9.92 12.37 10.56
N LEU A 212 -9.19 12.70 11.63
CA LEU A 212 -9.39 13.97 12.33
C LEU A 212 -8.69 15.09 11.56
N LEU A 213 -9.32 16.25 11.46
CA LEU A 213 -8.81 17.40 10.73
C LEU A 213 -8.47 18.52 11.71
N GLY A 214 -7.39 19.25 11.42
CA GLY A 214 -6.93 20.35 12.25
C GLY A 214 -5.87 21.18 11.58
N THR A 215 -5.23 22.06 12.35
CA THR A 215 -4.14 22.92 11.89
C THR A 215 -2.91 22.76 12.77
N ALA A 216 -1.73 22.74 12.15
CA ALA A 216 -0.45 22.67 12.85
C ALA A 216 -0.20 23.97 13.66
N GLY A 217 0.19 23.82 14.92
CA GLY A 217 0.73 24.92 15.73
C GLY A 217 2.25 24.97 15.69
N GLU A 218 2.83 25.90 16.46
CA GLU A 218 4.27 26.11 16.57
C GLU A 218 5.04 24.82 16.91
N VAL A 219 6.22 24.68 16.31
CA VAL A 219 7.14 23.59 16.63
C VAL A 219 7.82 23.83 17.97
N ARG A 220 7.84 22.80 18.81
CA ARG A 220 8.55 22.78 20.09
C ARG A 220 9.63 21.70 20.05
N LEU A 221 10.82 22.05 20.54
CA LEU A 221 11.93 21.12 20.65
C LEU A 221 12.13 20.75 22.11
N THR A 222 12.25 19.46 22.38
CA THR A 222 12.82 18.94 23.62
C THR A 222 14.30 18.61 23.40
N ASN A 223 14.95 17.97 24.38
CA ASN A 223 16.34 17.53 24.21
C ASN A 223 16.51 16.47 23.10
N ASP A 224 15.47 15.71 22.79
CA ASP A 224 15.56 14.53 21.92
C ASP A 224 14.40 14.38 20.93
N THR A 225 13.41 15.28 20.94
CA THR A 225 12.17 15.16 20.17
C THR A 225 11.76 16.52 19.61
N ALA A 226 11.30 16.54 18.36
CA ALA A 226 10.57 17.66 17.79
C ALA A 226 9.06 17.37 17.84
N GLU A 227 8.29 18.33 18.31
CA GLU A 227 6.86 18.21 18.55
C GLU A 227 6.09 19.34 17.87
N ARG A 228 4.98 19.01 17.21
CA ARG A 228 3.98 20.01 16.78
C ARG A 228 2.62 19.59 17.30
N GLU A 229 1.95 20.51 17.96
CA GLU A 229 0.55 20.33 18.35
C GLU A 229 -0.35 20.57 17.13
N VAL A 230 -1.44 19.82 17.02
CA VAL A 230 -2.48 20.03 16.02
C VAL A 230 -3.77 20.37 16.76
N LEU A 231 -4.30 21.56 16.48
CA LEU A 231 -5.61 21.98 16.98
C LEU A 231 -6.68 21.35 16.10
N LEU A 232 -7.46 20.42 16.66
CA LEU A 232 -8.50 19.69 15.92
C LEU A 232 -9.72 20.58 15.73
N THR A 233 -10.22 20.63 14.51
CA THR A 233 -11.34 21.48 14.08
C THR A 233 -12.48 20.69 13.46
N GLY A 234 -12.25 19.43 13.09
CA GLY A 234 -13.28 18.57 12.52
C GLY A 234 -12.82 17.15 12.26
N GLN A 235 -13.58 16.44 11.44
CA GLN A 235 -13.29 15.08 11.02
C GLN A 235 -13.81 14.84 9.60
N ALA A 236 -13.22 13.89 8.90
CA ALA A 236 -13.67 13.38 7.60
C ALA A 236 -13.67 11.85 7.62
N ALA A 237 -14.48 11.24 6.77
CA ALA A 237 -14.35 9.82 6.52
C ALA A 237 -13.07 9.55 5.72
N ARG A 238 -12.42 8.42 5.97
CA ARG A 238 -11.28 7.97 5.18
C ARG A 238 -11.61 7.90 3.67
N SER A 239 -12.84 7.55 3.34
CA SER A 239 -13.37 7.49 1.96
C SER A 239 -13.54 8.85 1.28
N ASP A 240 -13.50 9.95 2.04
CA ASP A 240 -13.60 11.31 1.50
C ASP A 240 -12.29 11.76 0.82
N PHE A 241 -11.18 11.05 1.07
CA PHE A 241 -9.92 11.30 0.37
C PHE A 241 -10.00 10.77 -1.06
N ALA A 242 -9.51 11.55 -2.02
CA ALA A 242 -9.47 11.13 -3.43
C ALA A 242 -8.62 9.87 -3.65
N SER A 243 -7.66 9.60 -2.76
CA SER A 243 -6.83 8.38 -2.79
C SER A 243 -6.64 7.84 -1.37
N PRO A 244 -7.64 7.13 -0.80
CA PRO A 244 -7.60 6.64 0.58
C PRO A 244 -6.40 5.71 0.84
N ALA A 245 -5.95 4.96 -0.17
CA ALA A 245 -4.77 4.11 -0.07
C ALA A 245 -3.48 4.84 0.36
N LEU A 246 -3.32 6.13 0.05
CA LEU A 246 -2.15 6.90 0.52
C LEU A 246 -2.13 7.04 2.04
N LEU A 247 -3.30 7.00 2.69
CA LEU A 247 -3.40 7.01 4.15
C LEU A 247 -3.00 5.66 4.78
N GLN A 248 -2.64 4.64 3.99
CA GLN A 248 -2.00 3.41 4.48
C GLN A 248 -0.47 3.56 4.64
N ASP A 249 0.10 4.70 4.26
CA ASP A 249 1.53 4.98 4.41
C ASP A 249 1.99 4.82 5.87
N PRO A 250 2.98 3.97 6.18
CA PRO A 250 3.44 3.74 7.55
C PRO A 250 4.30 4.87 8.12
N ARG A 251 4.66 5.89 7.33
CA ARG A 251 5.40 7.08 7.80
C ARG A 251 4.58 7.81 8.86
N THR A 252 5.30 8.46 9.79
CA THR A 252 4.69 9.30 10.83
C THR A 252 4.18 10.60 10.24
N LEU A 253 4.91 11.19 9.28
CA LEU A 253 4.57 12.46 8.64
C LEU A 253 4.76 12.37 7.12
N PHE A 254 3.71 12.69 6.37
CA PHE A 254 3.71 12.67 4.90
C PHE A 254 2.66 13.63 4.34
N ARG A 255 2.55 13.75 3.01
CA ARG A 255 1.49 14.55 2.36
C ARG A 255 0.54 13.66 1.58
N VAL A 256 -0.72 14.07 1.55
CA VAL A 256 -1.78 13.43 0.76
C VAL A 256 -2.65 14.51 0.12
N PRO A 257 -3.37 14.22 -0.98
CA PRO A 257 -4.41 15.11 -1.48
C PRO A 257 -5.42 15.44 -0.38
N ALA A 258 -5.93 16.67 -0.37
CA ALA A 258 -6.95 17.07 0.57
C ALA A 258 -8.24 16.23 0.37
N PRO A 259 -9.01 15.97 1.45
CA PRO A 259 -10.30 15.31 1.31
C PRO A 259 -11.24 16.16 0.45
N GLN A 260 -12.04 15.50 -0.38
CA GLN A 260 -13.08 16.11 -1.19
C GLN A 260 -14.44 15.73 -0.57
N PRO A 261 -15.32 16.70 -0.27
CA PRO A 261 -16.63 16.37 0.27
C PRO A 261 -17.40 15.46 -0.71
N ALA A 262 -18.16 14.52 -0.16
CA ALA A 262 -19.00 13.61 -0.93
C ALA A 262 -19.97 14.41 -1.82
N GLY A 263 -19.66 14.51 -3.12
CA GLY A 263 -20.42 15.30 -4.10
C GLY A 263 -19.59 16.05 -5.14
N SER A 264 -18.26 16.17 -4.96
CA SER A 264 -17.38 16.86 -5.93
C SER A 264 -16.59 15.93 -6.86
N ARG A 265 -16.81 14.61 -6.80
CA ARG A 265 -16.27 13.67 -7.81
C ARG A 265 -17.01 13.95 -9.12
N ARG A 266 -16.41 14.79 -9.98
CA ARG A 266 -16.93 14.98 -11.33
C ARG A 266 -16.69 13.70 -12.12
N ASP A 267 -17.75 13.26 -12.78
CA ASP A 267 -17.80 12.19 -13.79
C ASP A 267 -16.70 12.33 -14.85
#